data_AF-A0A7V5KPL1-F1
#
_entry.id   AF-A0A7V5KPL1-F1
#
_cell.length_a   1.000
_cell.length_b   1.000
_cell.length_c   1.000
_cell.angle_alpha   90.00
_cell.angle_beta   90.00
_cell.angle_gamma   90.00
#
_symmetry.space_group_name_H-M   'P 1'
#
loop_
_entity.id
_entity.type
_entity.pdbx_description
1 polymer ?
#
loop_
_entity_poly.entity_id
_entity_poly.type
_entity_poly.pdbx_seq_one_letter_code
_entity_poly.pdbx_strand_id
1 'polypeptide(L)'
;RELHSVSSSIPFPSIVRLSVYIRVPYKRVILSRKNILRRDGYQCQYCGRTGVPLTVDHVIPKARGGEETWENLVTACVDCNNRKGDRTPEEAHMTLLRPPRRPSHVMFIRHFAGNIDERWKPYLFMN
;
A
#
# COMPACT_ATOMS: atom_id res chain seq x y z
N ARG A 1 -21.97 0.19 20.71
CA ARG A 1 -21.69 1.59 20.31
C ARG A 1 -22.93 2.09 19.58
N GLU A 2 -23.32 3.34 19.76
CA GLU A 2 -24.47 3.94 19.09
C GLU A 2 -24.02 5.11 18.23
N LEU A 3 -24.77 5.36 17.14
CA LEU A 3 -24.69 6.59 16.37
C LEU A 3 -25.83 7.48 16.83
N HIS A 4 -25.50 8.73 17.16
CA HIS A 4 -26.48 9.71 17.61
C HIS A 4 -26.69 10.77 16.54
N SER A 5 -27.94 11.16 16.35
CA SER A 5 -28.37 12.40 15.70
C SER A 5 -28.92 13.35 16.76
N VAL A 6 -29.35 14.56 16.35
CA VAL A 6 -29.97 15.54 17.27
C VAL A 6 -31.24 14.98 17.93
N SER A 7 -31.95 14.06 17.28
CA SER A 7 -33.26 13.57 17.71
C SER A 7 -33.38 12.04 17.83
N SER A 8 -32.32 11.29 17.55
CA SER A 8 -32.38 9.82 17.57
C SER A 8 -31.04 9.18 17.86
N SER A 9 -31.08 7.95 18.37
CA SER A 9 -29.91 7.06 18.41
C SER A 9 -30.22 5.76 17.68
N ILE A 10 -29.23 5.24 16.98
CA ILE A 10 -29.29 3.92 16.34
C ILE A 10 -28.09 3.09 16.78
N PRO A 11 -28.24 1.76 16.92
CA PRO A 11 -27.09 0.88 17.11
C PRO A 11 -26.08 1.08 15.98
N PHE A 12 -24.80 1.15 16.31
CA PHE A 12 -23.74 1.31 15.32
C PHE A 12 -23.79 0.14 14.32
N PRO A 13 -24.08 0.39 13.03
CA PRO A 13 -24.30 -0.68 12.07
C PRO A 13 -22.98 -1.40 11.79
N SER A 14 -23.04 -2.73 11.70
CA SER A 14 -21.88 -3.55 11.30
C SER A 14 -21.69 -3.55 9.78
N ILE A 15 -22.77 -3.38 9.00
CA ILE A 15 -22.77 -3.44 7.54
C ILE A 15 -23.61 -2.29 6.99
N VAL A 16 -23.11 -1.63 5.95
CA VAL A 16 -23.84 -0.62 5.18
C VAL A 16 -23.90 -1.09 3.73
N ARG A 17 -25.10 -1.18 3.16
CA ARG A 17 -25.33 -1.56 1.76
C ARG A 17 -25.78 -0.35 0.96
N LEU A 18 -25.20 -0.15 -0.21
CA LEU A 18 -25.72 0.80 -1.18
C LEU A 18 -26.95 0.19 -1.86
N SER A 19 -28.09 0.88 -1.77
CA SER A 19 -29.35 0.48 -2.44
C SER A 19 -29.33 0.72 -3.95
N VAL A 20 -28.43 1.60 -4.41
CA VAL A 20 -28.23 1.97 -5.81
C VAL A 20 -26.75 1.99 -6.13
N TYR A 21 -26.39 1.56 -7.34
CA TYR A 21 -25.02 1.61 -7.80
C TYR A 21 -24.64 3.04 -8.18
N ILE A 22 -23.64 3.60 -7.49
CA ILE A 22 -23.09 4.92 -7.81
C ILE A 22 -21.69 4.69 -8.36
N ARG A 23 -21.43 5.20 -9.57
CA ARG A 23 -20.08 5.19 -10.15
C ARG A 23 -19.23 6.24 -9.45
N VAL A 24 -18.62 5.83 -8.33
CA VAL A 24 -17.63 6.66 -7.65
C VAL A 24 -16.33 6.60 -8.45
N PRO A 25 -15.80 7.73 -8.96
CA PRO A 25 -14.48 7.71 -9.59
C PRO A 25 -13.46 7.26 -8.54
N TYR A 26 -12.81 6.12 -8.77
CA TYR A 26 -11.78 5.61 -7.87
C TYR A 26 -10.70 6.67 -7.73
N LYS A 27 -10.55 7.22 -6.52
CA LYS A 27 -9.42 8.10 -6.21
C LYS A 27 -8.15 7.28 -6.38
N ARG A 28 -7.30 7.67 -7.33
CA ARG A 28 -6.01 7.04 -7.54
C ARG A 28 -5.20 7.16 -6.25
N VAL A 29 -4.49 6.09 -5.87
CA VAL A 29 -3.59 6.15 -4.72
C VAL A 29 -2.49 7.15 -5.03
N ILE A 30 -2.38 8.19 -4.20
CA ILE A 30 -1.38 9.24 -4.36
C ILE A 30 0.00 8.64 -4.11
N LEU A 31 0.95 8.92 -5.00
CA LEU A 31 2.34 8.53 -4.80
C LEU A 31 2.91 9.33 -3.62
N SER A 32 3.34 8.62 -2.59
CA SER A 32 3.99 9.22 -1.43
C SER A 32 4.87 8.19 -0.75
N ARG A 33 5.90 8.65 -0.04
CA ARG A 33 6.76 7.78 0.79
C ARG A 33 5.94 6.84 1.66
N LYS A 34 4.93 7.36 2.35
CA LYS A 34 4.03 6.57 3.22
C LYS A 34 3.35 5.46 2.43
N ASN A 35 2.86 5.74 1.22
CA ASN A 35 2.15 4.74 0.42
C ASN A 35 3.08 3.73 -0.27
N ILE A 36 4.34 4.09 -0.57
CA ILE A 36 5.36 3.15 -1.05
C ILE A 36 5.71 2.14 0.05
N LEU A 37 6.03 2.62 1.26
CA LEU A 37 6.28 1.77 2.42
C LEU A 37 5.11 0.84 2.71
N ARG A 38 3.88 1.36 2.60
CA ARG A 38 2.65 0.56 2.76
C ARG A 38 2.47 -0.49 1.69
N ARG A 39 2.63 -0.13 0.41
CA ARG A 39 2.53 -1.06 -0.72
C ARG A 39 3.47 -2.25 -0.53
N ASP A 40 4.66 -1.97 -0.03
CA ASP A 40 5.73 -2.95 0.16
C ASP A 40 5.64 -3.69 1.51
N GLY A 41 4.60 -3.42 2.32
CA GLY A 41 4.37 -4.10 3.60
C GLY A 41 5.39 -3.74 4.68
N TYR A 42 5.94 -2.52 4.65
CA TYR A 42 7.01 -2.07 5.55
C TYR A 42 8.20 -3.05 5.57
N GLN A 43 8.55 -3.56 4.39
CA GLN A 43 9.60 -4.54 4.18
C GLN A 43 10.59 -4.03 3.12
N CYS A 44 11.89 -4.18 3.40
CA CYS A 44 12.93 -3.91 2.42
C CYS A 44 12.78 -4.84 1.21
N GLN A 45 12.63 -4.29 0.01
CA GLN A 45 12.44 -5.06 -1.22
C GLN A 45 13.73 -5.69 -1.74
N TYR A 46 14.89 -5.42 -1.12
CA TYR A 46 16.16 -6.07 -1.47
C TYR A 46 16.49 -7.24 -0.55
N CYS A 47 16.36 -7.07 0.77
CA CYS A 47 16.78 -8.09 1.74
C CYS A 47 15.65 -8.70 2.58
N GLY A 48 14.41 -8.23 2.43
CA GLY A 48 13.25 -8.76 3.14
C GLY A 48 13.15 -8.38 4.62
N ARG A 49 14.10 -7.62 5.17
CA ARG A 49 14.06 -7.19 6.58
C ARG A 49 12.90 -6.21 6.84
N THR A 50 12.29 -6.38 8.01
CA THR A 50 11.21 -5.55 8.57
C THR A 50 11.64 -4.99 9.92
N GLY A 51 10.97 -3.96 10.44
CA GLY A 51 11.26 -3.41 11.77
C GLY A 51 12.58 -2.64 11.90
N VAL A 52 13.28 -2.40 10.78
CA VAL A 52 14.48 -1.58 10.68
C VAL A 52 14.15 -0.20 10.10
N PRO A 53 15.03 0.81 10.20
CA PRO A 53 14.86 2.06 9.49
C PRO A 53 14.74 1.83 7.96
N LEU A 54 13.62 2.28 7.39
CA LEU A 54 13.31 2.13 5.97
C LEU A 54 13.38 3.49 5.25
N THR A 55 13.76 3.45 3.98
CA THR A 55 13.78 4.57 3.04
C THR A 55 13.02 4.19 1.77
N VAL A 56 12.86 5.17 0.88
CA VAL A 56 12.42 4.93 -0.50
C VAL A 56 13.66 5.04 -1.37
N ASP A 57 13.87 4.02 -2.20
CA ASP A 57 14.95 3.95 -3.18
C ASP A 57 14.37 4.00 -4.59
N HIS A 58 15.14 4.60 -5.50
CA HIS A 58 14.85 4.60 -6.92
C HIS A 58 15.54 3.40 -7.57
N VAL A 59 14.78 2.48 -8.17
CA VAL A 59 15.29 1.31 -8.88
C VAL A 59 16.28 1.74 -9.96
N ILE A 60 15.87 2.61 -10.88
CA ILE A 60 16.77 3.40 -11.72
C ILE A 60 17.17 4.65 -10.94
N PRO A 61 18.46 4.85 -10.61
CA PRO A 61 18.91 5.98 -9.81
C PRO A 61 18.50 7.34 -10.41
N LYS A 62 18.18 8.30 -9.53
CA LYS A 62 17.85 9.67 -9.94
C LYS A 62 18.97 10.34 -10.74
N ALA A 63 20.22 10.09 -10.37
CA ALA A 63 21.41 10.57 -11.09
C ALA A 63 21.49 10.07 -12.55
N ARG A 64 20.77 9.00 -12.88
CA ARG A 64 20.68 8.41 -14.23
C ARG A 64 19.32 8.64 -14.88
N GLY A 65 18.57 9.64 -14.42
CA GLY A 65 17.26 10.00 -14.99
C GLY A 65 16.08 9.15 -14.50
N GLY A 66 16.25 8.40 -13.40
CA GLY A 66 15.15 7.66 -12.80
C GLY A 66 14.01 8.57 -12.32
N GLU A 67 12.79 8.28 -12.76
CA GLU A 67 11.61 9.08 -12.45
C GLU A 67 11.01 8.77 -11.06
N GLU A 68 10.27 9.72 -10.50
CA GLU A 68 9.49 9.56 -9.27
C GLU A 68 8.14 8.88 -9.59
N THR A 69 8.16 7.58 -9.92
CA THR A 69 6.99 6.80 -10.33
C THR A 69 6.77 5.56 -9.48
N TRP A 70 5.57 4.99 -9.52
CA TRP A 70 5.27 3.76 -8.78
C TRP A 70 6.11 2.57 -9.27
N GLU A 71 6.46 2.60 -10.55
CA GLU A 71 7.22 1.60 -11.29
C GLU A 71 8.73 1.77 -11.10
N ASN A 72 9.19 2.85 -10.43
CA ASN A 72 10.60 3.08 -10.16
C ASN A 72 10.93 3.20 -8.66
N LEU A 73 9.95 3.37 -7.79
CA LEU A 73 10.18 3.54 -6.35
C LEU A 73 9.88 2.27 -5.56
N VAL A 74 10.79 1.89 -4.67
CA VAL A 74 10.66 0.74 -3.76
C VAL A 74 11.09 1.10 -2.34
N THR A 75 10.64 0.30 -1.38
CA THR A 75 11.09 0.39 0.01
C THR A 75 12.42 -0.33 0.18
N ALA A 76 13.39 0.33 0.80
CA ALA A 76 14.70 -0.24 1.10
C ALA A 76 15.08 0.01 2.56
N CYS A 77 15.86 -0.86 3.21
CA CYS A 77 16.53 -0.49 4.46
C CYS A 77 17.73 0.42 4.15
N VAL A 78 18.18 1.20 5.14
CA VAL A 78 19.31 2.12 4.98
C VAL A 78 20.55 1.42 4.41
N ASP A 79 20.91 0.24 4.94
CA ASP A 79 22.07 -0.53 4.47
C ASP A 79 21.98 -0.93 3.00
N CYS A 80 20.83 -1.45 2.57
CA CYS A 80 20.61 -1.84 1.18
C CYS A 80 20.59 -0.62 0.26
N ASN A 81 19.92 0.45 0.68
CA ASN A 81 19.87 1.69 -0.09
C ASN A 81 21.27 2.27 -0.33
N ASN A 82 22.08 2.34 0.72
CA ASN A 82 23.48 2.79 0.64
C ASN A 82 24.35 1.85 -0.18
N ARG A 83 24.17 0.53 -0.02
CA ARG A 83 24.88 -0.48 -0.83
C ARG A 83 24.57 -0.33 -2.30
N LYS A 84 23.31 -0.12 -2.69
CA LYS A 84 22.95 0.09 -4.10
C LYS A 84 23.54 1.40 -4.61
N GLY A 85 23.31 2.51 -3.91
CA GLY A 85 23.76 3.84 -4.32
C GLY A 85 23.25 4.22 -5.72
N ASP A 86 24.12 4.82 -6.53
CA ASP A 86 23.82 5.25 -7.90
C ASP A 86 23.90 4.13 -8.95
N ARG A 87 23.79 2.87 -8.52
CA ARG A 87 23.73 1.70 -9.40
C ARG A 87 22.31 1.20 -9.57
N THR A 88 22.05 0.49 -10.66
CA THR A 88 20.80 -0.29 -10.80
C THR A 88 20.87 -1.54 -9.89
N PRO A 89 19.74 -2.20 -9.61
CA PRO A 89 19.74 -3.43 -8.83
C PRO A 89 20.61 -4.53 -9.48
N GLU A 90 20.64 -4.60 -10.80
CA GLU A 90 21.45 -5.55 -11.57
C GLU A 90 22.94 -5.30 -11.36
N GLU A 91 23.39 -4.05 -11.49
CA GLU A 91 24.78 -3.62 -11.26
C GLU A 91 25.24 -3.80 -9.80
N ALA A 92 24.31 -3.70 -8.85
CA ALA A 92 24.59 -3.92 -7.44
C ALA A 92 24.49 -5.40 -7.02
N HIS A 93 24.07 -6.28 -7.93
CA HIS A 93 23.71 -7.68 -7.66
C HIS A 93 22.69 -7.81 -6.52
N MET A 94 21.63 -6.99 -6.60
CA MET A 94 20.58 -6.89 -5.60
C MET A 94 19.22 -7.13 -6.25
N THR A 95 18.76 -8.37 -6.26
CA THR A 95 17.46 -8.71 -6.86
C THR A 95 16.31 -8.19 -6.00
N LEU A 96 15.32 -7.56 -6.63
CA LEU A 96 14.10 -7.15 -5.96
C LEU A 96 13.23 -8.37 -5.64
N LEU A 97 12.67 -8.41 -4.43
CA LEU A 97 11.71 -9.43 -4.00
C LEU A 97 10.40 -9.35 -4.79
N ARG A 98 9.99 -8.14 -5.17
CA ARG A 98 8.78 -7.89 -5.95
C ARG A 98 9.03 -6.71 -6.91
N PRO A 99 8.50 -6.76 -8.13
CA PRO A 99 8.63 -5.65 -9.06
C PRO A 99 7.82 -4.43 -8.57
N PRO A 100 8.37 -3.21 -8.69
CA PRO A 100 7.65 -1.98 -8.39
C PRO A 100 6.46 -1.82 -9.33
N ARG A 101 5.30 -1.51 -8.77
CA ARG A 101 4.07 -1.31 -9.53
C ARG A 101 3.13 -0.34 -8.82
N ARG A 102 2.24 0.27 -9.58
CA ARG A 102 1.11 1.00 -9.01
C ARG A 102 0.18 0.05 -8.24
N PRO A 103 -0.18 0.36 -6.99
CA PRO A 103 -1.13 -0.43 -6.24
C PRO A 103 -2.57 -0.22 -6.72
N SER A 104 -3.40 -1.26 -6.61
CA SER A 104 -4.84 -1.12 -6.80
C SER A 104 -5.49 -0.52 -5.55
N HIS A 105 -6.59 0.23 -5.74
CA HIS A 105 -7.35 0.79 -4.61
C HIS A 105 -7.89 -0.32 -3.68
N VAL A 106 -8.26 -1.48 -4.24
CA VAL A 106 -8.69 -2.66 -3.49
C VAL A 106 -7.58 -3.22 -2.61
N MET A 107 -6.33 -3.25 -3.09
CA MET A 107 -5.18 -3.70 -2.30
C MET A 107 -4.98 -2.83 -1.05
N PHE A 108 -5.13 -1.51 -1.21
CA PHE A 108 -5.14 -0.59 -0.07
C PHE A 108 -6.27 -0.91 0.89
N ILE A 109 -7.53 -0.98 0.43
CA ILE A 109 -8.67 -1.29 1.32
C ILE A 109 -8.44 -2.61 2.08
N ARG A 110 -8.02 -3.68 1.40
CA ARG A 110 -7.81 -5.00 2.03
C ARG A 110 -6.72 -4.98 3.11
N HIS A 111 -5.58 -4.32 2.89
CA HIS A 111 -4.52 -4.23 3.92
C HIS A 111 -4.93 -3.36 5.12
N PHE A 112 -5.91 -2.46 4.97
CA PHE A 112 -6.32 -1.51 6.01
C PHE A 112 -7.68 -1.80 6.65
N ALA A 113 -8.49 -2.71 6.11
CA ALA A 113 -9.75 -3.14 6.72
C ALA A 113 -9.55 -3.85 8.08
N GLY A 114 -8.30 -4.13 8.47
CA GLY A 114 -7.98 -4.83 9.71
C GLY A 114 -8.56 -6.24 9.69
N ASN A 115 -8.94 -6.73 10.87
CA ASN A 115 -9.68 -7.98 10.96
C ASN A 115 -11.10 -7.74 10.44
N ILE A 116 -11.41 -8.37 9.31
CA ILE A 116 -12.77 -8.45 8.81
C ILE A 116 -13.59 -9.22 9.84
N ASP A 117 -14.63 -8.58 10.36
CA ASP A 117 -15.56 -9.20 11.29
C ASP A 117 -16.16 -10.47 10.66
N GLU A 118 -16.16 -11.59 11.37
CA GLU A 118 -16.65 -12.86 10.82
C GLU A 118 -18.12 -12.77 10.37
N ARG A 119 -18.91 -11.88 10.98
CA ARG A 119 -20.30 -11.60 10.58
C ARG A 119 -20.42 -11.07 9.15
N TRP A 120 -19.32 -10.62 8.55
CA TRP A 120 -19.29 -10.09 7.19
C TRP A 120 -19.09 -11.18 6.13
N LYS A 121 -18.67 -12.40 6.51
CA LYS A 121 -18.43 -13.52 5.57
C LYS A 121 -19.56 -13.74 4.56
N PRO A 122 -20.86 -13.73 4.94
CA PRO A 122 -21.96 -13.94 3.99
C PRO A 122 -22.07 -12.87 2.89
N TYR A 123 -21.53 -11.67 3.13
CA TYR A 123 -21.68 -10.51 2.24
C TYR A 123 -20.45 -10.26 1.37
N LEU A 124 -19.34 -10.93 1.64
CA LEU A 124 -18.08 -10.79 0.89
C LEU A 124 -17.97 -11.77 -0.29
N PHE A 125 -18.80 -12.81 -0.30
CA PHE A 125 -18.84 -13.87 -1.32
C PHE A 125 -20.27 -14.15 -1.79
N MET A 126 -21.08 -13.09 -1.98
CA MET A 126 -22.38 -13.27 -2.61
C MET A 126 -22.14 -13.65 -4.09
N ASN A 127 -22.41 -14.92 -4.41
CA ASN A 127 -22.58 -15.39 -5.79
C ASN A 127 -23.79 -14.73 -6.43
#